data_AF-A0A7V4KF61-F1
#
_entry.id   AF-A0A7V4KF61-F1
#
_cell.length_a   1.000
_cell.length_b   1.000
_cell.length_c   1.000
_cell.angle_alpha   90.00
_cell.angle_beta   90.00
_cell.angle_gamma   90.00
#
_symmetry.space_group_name_H-M   'P 1'
#
loop_
_entity.id
_entity.type
_entity.pdbx_description
1 polymer ?
#
loop_
_entity_poly.entity_id
_entity_poly.type
_entity_poly.pdbx_seq_one_letter_code
_entity_poly.pdbx_strand_id
1 'polypeptide(L)'
;MLKGNKVVFLALVIALIFIVLSCVPVTPPSTAKEVVIQTSRHGHPTNAHLVYAKDGLTGSWTKLTGTNGLYKFTVNDPQGLYSIAVAEPEFGYKPKSVQFFHAKLSETNYVYIDVGNATDEDAATLTINMPGGYDDKQLCVFFHHEHRFPMVESNKAVAPQLPKAKADLVIFVGAPWSESGIEKVAIIRDFVLDADKEIFLTEEMLKAPESATKFDDISVEWLIGGTTEIFGVDSIKIPTALKSDNDLYILGFADWNRGFIYTEYQKNYPTTTPFATSSINPANLPETRVSTSVETSNLKITITPYNPNMTGLETILYTTIFGYYDSVDSYGNPEFDVQYLAYISS
;
A
#
# COMPACT_ATOMS: atom_id res chain seq x y z
N MET A 1 -47.54 8.34 -8.75
CA MET A 1 -47.72 8.30 -10.22
C MET A 1 -46.63 9.20 -10.83
N LEU A 2 -45.83 8.63 -11.72
CA LEU A 2 -44.55 9.13 -12.25
C LEU A 2 -44.63 10.52 -12.92
N LYS A 3 -43.53 11.29 -12.85
CA LYS A 3 -42.65 11.60 -14.00
C LYS A 3 -41.43 12.42 -13.54
N GLY A 4 -40.39 11.72 -13.12
CA GLY A 4 -39.03 12.26 -13.05
C GLY A 4 -38.47 12.38 -14.46
N ASN A 5 -37.96 13.57 -14.79
CA ASN A 5 -37.35 13.83 -16.09
C ASN A 5 -36.03 13.07 -16.21
N LYS A 6 -36.03 12.13 -17.14
CA LYS A 6 -34.85 11.58 -17.78
C LYS A 6 -34.09 12.71 -18.47
N VAL A 7 -32.82 12.89 -18.12
CA VAL A 7 -31.82 13.39 -19.07
C VAL A 7 -30.64 12.42 -18.97
N VAL A 8 -30.50 11.62 -20.02
CA VAL A 8 -29.33 10.80 -20.34
C VAL A 8 -28.47 11.61 -21.33
N PHE A 9 -27.16 11.34 -21.30
CA PHE A 9 -26.08 11.72 -22.23
C PHE A 9 -25.21 12.92 -21.82
N LEU A 10 -23.97 12.64 -21.40
CA LEU A 10 -22.82 12.62 -22.32
C LEU A 10 -21.61 11.98 -21.64
N ALA A 11 -21.00 10.99 -22.30
CA ALA A 11 -19.74 10.37 -21.89
C ALA A 11 -18.59 11.38 -22.05
N LEU A 12 -17.80 11.61 -21.00
CA LEU A 12 -16.56 12.37 -21.09
C LEU A 12 -15.51 11.75 -20.16
N VAL A 13 -14.58 11.03 -20.79
CA VAL A 13 -13.32 10.56 -20.23
C VAL A 13 -12.46 11.79 -19.96
N ILE A 14 -12.23 12.15 -18.69
CA ILE A 14 -11.31 13.23 -18.33
C ILE A 14 -10.04 12.62 -17.76
N ALA A 15 -8.96 12.81 -18.52
CA ALA A 15 -7.61 12.45 -18.20
C ALA A 15 -7.07 13.31 -17.05
N LEU A 16 -6.80 12.70 -15.88
CA LEU A 16 -6.03 13.36 -14.83
C LEU A 16 -4.54 13.04 -14.98
N ILE A 17 -3.66 14.00 -14.68
CA ILE A 17 -2.19 13.94 -14.91
C ILE A 17 -1.31 14.45 -13.75
N PHE A 18 -0.31 13.65 -13.34
CA PHE A 18 0.45 13.68 -12.08
C PHE A 18 1.72 12.77 -11.86
N ILE A 19 2.92 13.26 -11.50
CA ILE A 19 4.31 12.65 -11.43
C ILE A 19 4.68 11.37 -10.46
N VAL A 20 5.92 10.75 -10.37
CA VAL A 20 6.72 9.87 -9.32
C VAL A 20 6.55 8.37 -8.95
N LEU A 21 7.66 7.62 -8.67
CA LEU A 21 7.82 6.17 -8.23
C LEU A 21 8.78 5.73 -7.07
N SER A 22 8.75 4.45 -6.64
CA SER A 22 9.93 3.60 -6.25
C SER A 22 9.65 2.05 -6.24
N CYS A 23 10.62 1.18 -5.85
CA CYS A 23 11.01 -0.11 -6.47
C CYS A 23 10.77 -1.48 -5.73
N VAL A 24 10.76 -2.59 -6.51
CA VAL A 24 11.40 -3.93 -6.28
C VAL A 24 12.16 -4.27 -7.59
N PRO A 25 13.36 -4.88 -7.57
CA PRO A 25 14.29 -4.79 -8.70
C PRO A 25 13.88 -5.67 -9.88
N VAL A 26 13.38 -5.00 -10.92
CA VAL A 26 13.32 -5.50 -12.29
C VAL A 26 14.37 -4.71 -13.05
N THR A 27 15.29 -5.42 -13.71
CA THR A 27 16.41 -4.86 -14.47
C THR A 27 16.02 -3.54 -15.14
N PRO A 28 16.63 -2.40 -14.75
CA PRO A 28 16.35 -1.12 -15.37
C PRO A 28 16.48 -1.27 -16.89
N PRO A 29 15.58 -0.70 -17.70
CA PRO A 29 15.69 -0.76 -19.15
C PRO A 29 17.07 -0.29 -19.59
N SER A 30 17.65 -0.99 -20.57
CA SER A 30 18.96 -0.66 -21.16
C SER A 30 18.98 0.67 -21.92
N THR A 31 17.86 1.41 -21.94
CA THR A 31 17.70 2.69 -22.62
C THR A 31 16.96 3.67 -21.71
N ALA A 32 17.57 4.84 -21.47
CA ALA A 32 17.09 5.89 -20.56
C ALA A 32 15.69 6.47 -20.85
N LYS A 33 14.99 5.99 -21.89
CA LYS A 33 13.68 6.49 -22.35
C LYS A 33 12.51 5.51 -22.18
N GLU A 34 12.78 4.24 -21.83
CA GLU A 34 11.71 3.26 -21.67
C GLU A 34 11.12 3.35 -20.26
N VAL A 35 9.78 3.34 -20.17
CA VAL A 35 9.02 3.17 -18.93
C VAL A 35 8.42 1.78 -18.92
N VAL A 36 8.55 1.10 -17.79
CA VAL A 36 7.97 -0.20 -17.50
C VAL A 36 6.82 -0.02 -16.52
N ILE A 37 5.72 -0.73 -16.74
CA ILE A 37 4.58 -0.78 -15.83
C ILE A 37 4.37 -2.24 -15.47
N GLN A 38 4.36 -2.55 -14.19
CA GLN A 38 4.04 -3.85 -13.65
C GLN A 38 2.74 -3.74 -12.86
N THR A 39 1.71 -4.39 -13.37
CA THR A 39 0.47 -4.59 -12.64
C THR A 39 0.49 -5.96 -11.98
N SER A 40 -0.06 -6.04 -10.78
CA SER A 40 -0.16 -7.32 -10.07
C SER A 40 -1.46 -7.38 -9.28
N ARG A 41 -1.99 -8.58 -9.07
CA ARG A 41 -2.98 -8.80 -8.04
C ARG A 41 -2.24 -9.37 -6.86
N HIS A 42 -2.13 -8.63 -5.76
CA HIS A 42 -1.59 -9.21 -4.54
C HIS A 42 -0.15 -9.75 -4.75
N GLY A 43 0.70 -8.95 -5.40
CA GLY A 43 2.09 -9.35 -5.73
C GLY A 43 2.25 -10.32 -6.90
N HIS A 44 1.17 -10.93 -7.40
CA HIS A 44 1.19 -11.81 -8.58
C HIS A 44 1.10 -11.00 -9.87
N PRO A 45 2.12 -11.05 -10.76
CA PRO A 45 2.10 -10.31 -12.02
C PRO A 45 0.90 -10.70 -12.89
N THR A 46 -0.03 -9.77 -13.06
CA THR A 46 -1.32 -10.04 -13.68
C THR A 46 -1.69 -8.87 -14.57
N ASN A 47 -2.14 -9.17 -15.78
CA ASN A 47 -2.61 -8.15 -16.70
C ASN A 47 -3.80 -7.40 -16.09
N ALA A 48 -3.65 -6.08 -15.99
CA ALA A 48 -4.77 -5.22 -15.69
C ALA A 48 -5.79 -5.20 -16.85
N HIS A 49 -7.04 -4.89 -16.53
CA HIS A 49 -8.14 -4.82 -17.48
C HIS A 49 -7.87 -3.78 -18.57
N LEU A 50 -7.40 -2.59 -18.18
CA LEU A 50 -7.00 -1.53 -19.09
C LEU A 50 -5.74 -0.82 -18.59
N VAL A 51 -4.75 -0.68 -19.49
CA VAL A 51 -3.57 0.14 -19.27
C VAL A 51 -3.40 1.08 -20.46
N TYR A 52 -3.28 2.36 -20.16
CA TYR A 52 -3.00 3.41 -21.14
C TYR A 52 -1.76 4.17 -20.73
N ALA A 53 -1.03 4.69 -21.71
CA ALA A 53 0.09 5.59 -21.48
C ALA A 53 0.04 6.82 -22.40
N LYS A 54 0.78 7.84 -22.00
CA LYS A 54 0.93 9.11 -22.70
C LYS A 54 2.39 9.54 -22.63
N ASP A 55 2.93 9.98 -23.76
CA ASP A 55 4.21 10.65 -23.84
C ASP A 55 4.02 12.13 -23.47
N GLY A 56 4.52 12.55 -22.31
CA GLY A 56 4.25 13.86 -21.73
C GLY A 56 2.92 13.99 -20.96
N LEU A 57 2.60 15.24 -20.61
CA LEU A 57 1.33 15.60 -19.94
C LEU A 57 0.23 15.98 -20.94
N THR A 58 0.56 16.16 -22.21
CA THR A 58 -0.40 16.61 -23.24
C THR A 58 -0.39 15.64 -24.43
N GLY A 59 -1.43 15.64 -25.26
CA GLY A 59 -1.60 14.67 -26.34
C GLY A 59 -2.57 13.51 -26.04
N SER A 60 -2.46 12.43 -26.82
CA SER A 60 -3.41 11.31 -26.83
C SER A 60 -2.96 10.14 -25.96
N TRP A 61 -3.92 9.50 -25.30
CA TRP A 61 -3.70 8.23 -24.60
C TRP A 61 -3.58 7.08 -25.59
N THR A 62 -2.56 6.24 -25.41
CA THR A 62 -2.33 5.03 -26.19
C THR A 62 -2.58 3.82 -25.30
N LYS A 63 -3.45 2.90 -25.73
CA LYS A 63 -3.67 1.64 -25.02
C LYS A 63 -2.41 0.77 -25.14
N LEU A 64 -1.93 0.26 -24.00
CA LEU A 64 -0.83 -0.68 -23.97
C LEU A 64 -1.35 -2.12 -23.93
N THR A 65 -0.58 -3.03 -24.52
CA THR A 65 -0.78 -4.47 -24.42
C THR A 65 0.34 -5.05 -23.59
N GLY A 66 -0.01 -5.74 -22.51
CA GLY A 66 0.94 -6.38 -21.61
C GLY A 66 0.84 -7.89 -21.63
N THR A 67 1.87 -8.55 -21.12
CA THR A 67 1.88 -9.99 -20.84
C THR A 67 2.29 -10.19 -19.40
N ASN A 68 1.52 -10.95 -18.64
CA ASN A 68 1.74 -11.22 -17.21
C ASN A 68 1.97 -9.93 -16.39
N GLY A 69 1.09 -8.94 -16.59
CA GLY A 69 1.14 -7.67 -15.87
C GLY A 69 2.24 -6.72 -16.33
N LEU A 70 3.08 -7.09 -17.30
CA LEU A 70 4.17 -6.23 -17.76
C LEU A 70 3.78 -5.45 -19.02
N TYR A 71 3.89 -4.12 -18.95
CA TYR A 71 3.66 -3.19 -20.07
C TYR A 71 4.87 -2.27 -20.22
N LYS A 72 5.08 -1.77 -21.43
CA LYS A 72 6.20 -0.89 -21.76
C LYS A 72 5.80 0.17 -22.77
N PHE A 73 6.41 1.35 -22.66
CA PHE A 73 6.36 2.37 -23.70
C PHE A 73 7.60 3.28 -23.65
N THR A 74 7.85 4.00 -24.73
CA THR A 74 8.96 4.94 -24.84
C THR A 74 8.47 6.36 -24.63
N VAL A 75 9.22 7.12 -23.84
CA VAL A 75 9.00 8.55 -23.59
C VAL A 75 9.96 9.36 -24.46
N ASN A 76 9.39 10.21 -25.32
CA ASN A 76 10.15 11.13 -26.17
C ASN A 76 9.91 12.59 -25.80
N ASP A 77 9.06 12.86 -24.81
CA ASP A 77 8.92 14.18 -24.21
C ASP A 77 10.31 14.75 -23.84
N PRO A 78 10.66 15.97 -24.29
CA PRO A 78 11.99 16.54 -24.06
C PRO A 78 12.33 16.74 -22.58
N GLN A 79 11.32 16.83 -21.71
CA GLN A 79 11.46 16.96 -20.26
C GLN A 79 11.39 15.59 -19.56
N GLY A 80 11.23 14.50 -20.31
CA GLY A 80 11.10 13.14 -19.81
C GLY A 80 9.78 12.89 -19.08
N LEU A 81 8.76 13.72 -19.31
CA LEU A 81 7.46 13.60 -18.67
C LEU A 81 6.65 12.46 -19.30
N TYR A 82 5.88 11.73 -18.52
CA TYR A 82 4.98 10.68 -19.02
C TYR A 82 3.77 10.49 -18.14
N SER A 83 2.72 9.86 -18.68
CA SER A 83 1.47 9.52 -17.99
C SER A 83 1.06 8.08 -18.22
N ILE A 84 0.36 7.50 -17.26
CA ILE A 84 -0.17 6.14 -17.20
C ILE A 84 -1.55 6.22 -16.55
N ALA A 85 -2.48 5.44 -17.08
CA ALA A 85 -3.77 5.18 -16.46
C ALA A 85 -4.00 3.67 -16.44
N VAL A 86 -4.24 3.12 -15.26
CA VAL A 86 -4.64 1.72 -15.08
C VAL A 86 -6.06 1.71 -14.55
N ALA A 87 -6.96 1.00 -15.22
CA ALA A 87 -8.35 0.89 -14.79
C ALA A 87 -8.71 -0.58 -14.56
N GLU A 88 -9.33 -0.83 -13.41
CA GLU A 88 -9.84 -2.12 -13.00
C GLU A 88 -11.34 -2.06 -12.72
N PRO A 89 -12.12 -3.06 -13.17
CA PRO A 89 -13.49 -3.21 -12.74
C PRO A 89 -13.55 -3.50 -11.24
N GLU A 90 -14.73 -3.28 -10.68
CA GLU A 90 -15.06 -3.67 -9.31
C GLU A 90 -14.84 -5.18 -9.11
N PHE A 91 -14.20 -5.55 -8.01
CA PHE A 91 -13.98 -6.95 -7.65
C PHE A 91 -14.08 -7.14 -6.14
N GLY A 92 -15.06 -7.92 -5.70
CA GLY A 92 -15.32 -8.16 -4.28
C GLY A 92 -15.72 -6.87 -3.57
N TYR A 93 -14.92 -6.46 -2.59
CA TYR A 93 -15.16 -5.26 -1.76
C TYR A 93 -14.46 -3.99 -2.27
N LYS A 94 -13.77 -4.04 -3.43
CA LYS A 94 -13.06 -2.88 -3.98
C LYS A 94 -13.91 -2.21 -5.07
N PRO A 95 -14.11 -0.88 -5.00
CA PRO A 95 -14.87 -0.16 -6.02
C PRO A 95 -14.14 -0.20 -7.37
N LYS A 96 -14.83 0.22 -8.44
CA LYS A 96 -14.15 0.45 -9.72
C LYS A 96 -13.05 1.48 -9.49
N SER A 97 -11.83 1.14 -9.89
CA SER A 97 -10.68 2.00 -9.62
C SER A 97 -9.99 2.42 -10.91
N VAL A 98 -9.59 3.68 -10.95
CA VAL A 98 -8.71 4.21 -11.99
C VAL A 98 -7.51 4.85 -11.29
N GLN A 99 -6.34 4.28 -11.53
CA GLN A 99 -5.07 4.76 -11.00
C GLN A 99 -4.35 5.56 -12.08
N PHE A 100 -4.19 6.84 -11.81
CA PHE A 100 -3.45 7.81 -12.58
C PHE A 100 -2.06 7.96 -12.01
N PHE A 101 -1.08 7.78 -12.89
CA PHE A 101 0.31 7.81 -12.53
C PHE A 101 1.08 8.45 -13.65
N HIS A 102 1.89 9.42 -13.36
CA HIS A 102 2.62 10.17 -14.35
C HIS A 102 4.02 10.25 -13.75
N ALA A 103 5.12 10.30 -14.50
CA ALA A 103 6.42 10.55 -13.86
C ALA A 103 7.38 11.30 -14.79
N LYS A 104 8.55 11.67 -14.24
CA LYS A 104 9.69 12.14 -14.99
C LYS A 104 10.63 10.96 -15.04
N LEU A 105 11.16 10.64 -16.22
CA LEU A 105 12.17 9.60 -16.36
C LEU A 105 13.37 9.81 -15.42
N SER A 106 13.70 11.06 -15.10
CA SER A 106 14.80 11.42 -14.19
C SER A 106 14.53 11.04 -12.74
N GLU A 107 13.27 11.02 -12.34
CA GLU A 107 12.89 10.50 -11.04
C GLU A 107 12.85 8.98 -11.14
N THR A 108 12.27 8.47 -12.23
CA THR A 108 11.91 7.06 -12.29
C THR A 108 11.23 6.58 -13.58
N ASN A 109 11.39 5.29 -13.88
CA ASN A 109 10.95 4.64 -15.11
C ASN A 109 10.32 3.25 -14.93
N TYR A 110 9.98 2.85 -13.71
CA TYR A 110 9.36 1.56 -13.38
C TYR A 110 8.16 1.71 -12.45
N VAL A 111 6.93 1.53 -12.94
CA VAL A 111 5.68 1.72 -12.18
C VAL A 111 5.06 0.42 -11.73
N TYR A 112 4.91 0.24 -10.42
CA TYR A 112 4.17 -0.88 -9.85
C TYR A 112 2.76 -0.43 -9.44
N ILE A 113 1.74 -1.17 -9.88
CA ILE A 113 0.33 -0.91 -9.56
C ILE A 113 -0.32 -2.22 -9.09
N ASP A 114 -0.78 -2.24 -7.84
CA ASP A 114 -1.64 -3.32 -7.38
C ASP A 114 -3.07 -3.11 -7.90
N VAL A 115 -3.57 -4.09 -8.64
CA VAL A 115 -4.89 -4.12 -9.27
C VAL A 115 -5.91 -4.93 -8.47
N GLY A 116 -5.60 -5.23 -7.21
CA GLY A 116 -6.56 -5.74 -6.24
C GLY A 116 -6.42 -7.23 -5.96
N ASN A 117 -7.53 -7.84 -5.54
CA ASN A 117 -7.49 -9.11 -4.81
C ASN A 117 -6.93 -10.26 -5.65
N ALA A 118 -6.14 -11.12 -4.98
CA ALA A 118 -5.74 -12.42 -5.48
C ALA A 118 -6.97 -13.22 -5.94
N THR A 119 -6.81 -13.99 -7.02
CA THR A 119 -7.81 -14.99 -7.39
C THR A 119 -7.61 -16.25 -6.55
N ASP A 120 -8.60 -17.14 -6.51
CA ASP A 120 -8.45 -18.46 -5.85
C ASP A 120 -7.26 -19.26 -6.41
N GLU A 121 -6.90 -19.05 -7.68
CA GLU A 121 -5.74 -19.68 -8.32
C GLU A 121 -4.41 -19.14 -7.78
N ASP A 122 -4.39 -17.88 -7.33
CA ASP A 122 -3.22 -17.20 -6.78
C ASP A 122 -3.08 -17.37 -5.26
N ALA A 123 -4.05 -18.00 -4.60
CA ALA A 123 -4.10 -18.12 -3.15
C ALA A 123 -3.90 -19.57 -2.66
N ALA A 124 -3.51 -19.71 -1.39
CA ALA A 124 -3.29 -20.95 -0.68
C ALA A 124 -3.72 -20.85 0.79
N THR A 125 -3.92 -21.99 1.42
CA THR A 125 -4.25 -22.12 2.85
C THR A 125 -3.03 -22.51 3.66
N LEU A 126 -2.73 -21.74 4.70
CA LEU A 126 -1.71 -22.08 5.69
C LEU A 126 -2.37 -22.69 6.94
N THR A 127 -2.06 -23.95 7.22
CA THR A 127 -2.35 -24.58 8.51
C THR A 127 -1.17 -24.39 9.46
N ILE A 128 -1.43 -23.89 10.66
CA ILE A 128 -0.44 -23.63 11.69
C ILE A 128 -0.74 -24.52 12.89
N ASN A 129 0.14 -25.49 13.16
CA ASN A 129 0.07 -26.28 14.38
C ASN A 129 0.85 -25.58 15.49
N MET A 130 0.16 -25.30 16.58
CA MET A 130 0.69 -24.63 17.76
C MET A 130 1.17 -25.66 18.80
N PRO A 131 2.09 -25.28 19.70
CA PRO A 131 2.32 -26.06 20.92
C PRO A 131 1.06 -26.15 21.77
N GLY A 132 1.04 -27.09 22.73
CA GLY A 132 -0.05 -27.18 23.69
C GLY A 132 -0.20 -25.90 24.53
N GLY A 133 -1.43 -25.47 24.78
CA GLY A 133 -1.75 -24.36 25.70
C GLY A 133 -2.16 -23.04 25.04
N TYR A 134 -2.28 -23.01 23.71
CA TYR A 134 -2.76 -21.85 22.95
C TYR A 134 -4.18 -22.03 22.38
N ASP A 135 -4.90 -23.08 22.75
CA ASP A 135 -6.32 -23.22 22.39
C ASP A 135 -7.10 -21.96 22.81
N ASP A 136 -8.09 -21.59 21.99
CA ASP A 136 -8.92 -20.38 22.12
C ASP A 136 -8.17 -19.05 21.96
N LYS A 137 -6.87 -19.06 21.64
CA LYS A 137 -6.15 -17.84 21.26
C LYS A 137 -6.43 -17.49 19.80
N GLN A 138 -6.52 -16.19 19.52
CA GLN A 138 -6.49 -15.69 18.15
C GLN A 138 -5.04 -15.54 17.71
N LEU A 139 -4.71 -16.01 16.51
CA LEU A 139 -3.46 -15.66 15.86
C LEU A 139 -3.66 -14.44 14.97
N CYS A 140 -2.65 -13.58 14.86
CA CYS A 140 -2.56 -12.62 13.75
C CYS A 140 -1.44 -13.06 12.82
N VAL A 141 -1.80 -13.52 11.64
CA VAL A 141 -0.89 -14.07 10.63
C VAL A 141 -0.72 -13.03 9.54
N PHE A 142 0.50 -12.53 9.33
CA PHE A 142 0.85 -11.56 8.30
C PHE A 142 1.83 -12.20 7.31
N PHE A 143 1.49 -12.19 6.03
CA PHE A 143 2.28 -12.81 4.98
C PHE A 143 2.11 -12.10 3.64
N HIS A 144 3.22 -11.71 3.02
CA HIS A 144 3.21 -10.78 1.89
C HIS A 144 2.30 -9.58 2.20
N HIS A 145 1.42 -9.12 1.33
CA HIS A 145 0.57 -7.93 1.54
C HIS A 145 -0.78 -8.27 2.21
N GLU A 146 -0.91 -9.44 2.84
CA GLU A 146 -2.16 -9.99 3.37
C GLU A 146 -2.04 -10.47 4.82
N HIS A 147 -3.18 -10.47 5.52
CA HIS A 147 -3.28 -10.92 6.90
C HIS A 147 -4.52 -11.76 7.18
N ARG A 148 -4.43 -12.68 8.15
CA ARG A 148 -5.56 -13.50 8.63
C ARG A 148 -5.58 -13.58 10.14
N PHE A 149 -6.78 -13.71 10.71
CA PHE A 149 -6.99 -13.73 12.16
C PHE A 149 -7.64 -15.03 12.67
N PRO A 150 -7.04 -16.21 12.38
CA PRO A 150 -7.67 -17.49 12.74
C PRO A 150 -7.64 -17.76 14.25
N MET A 151 -8.64 -18.47 14.73
CA MET A 151 -8.65 -19.03 16.08
C MET A 151 -7.85 -20.32 16.13
N VAL A 152 -7.19 -20.58 17.27
CA VAL A 152 -6.56 -21.86 17.56
C VAL A 152 -7.59 -22.81 18.14
N GLU A 153 -7.84 -23.91 17.45
CA GLU A 153 -8.75 -24.99 17.87
C GLU A 153 -8.02 -26.32 17.79
N SER A 154 -7.99 -27.08 18.90
CA SER A 154 -7.26 -28.36 18.98
C SER A 154 -5.77 -28.22 18.59
N ASN A 155 -5.14 -27.15 19.04
CA ASN A 155 -3.77 -26.73 18.76
C ASN A 155 -3.50 -26.42 17.28
N LYS A 156 -4.53 -26.09 16.50
CA LYS A 156 -4.42 -25.78 15.09
C LYS A 156 -5.14 -24.49 14.73
N ALA A 157 -4.53 -23.66 13.90
CA ALA A 157 -5.16 -22.50 13.29
C ALA A 157 -5.07 -22.59 11.76
N VAL A 158 -6.13 -22.17 11.06
CA VAL A 158 -6.21 -22.24 9.59
C VAL A 158 -6.35 -20.83 9.02
N ALA A 159 -5.32 -20.36 8.33
CA ALA A 159 -5.29 -19.08 7.63
C ALA A 159 -5.52 -19.31 6.12
N PRO A 160 -6.77 -19.19 5.63
CA PRO A 160 -7.08 -19.39 4.22
C PRO A 160 -6.73 -18.15 3.38
N GLN A 161 -6.73 -18.31 2.06
CA GLN A 161 -6.65 -17.21 1.10
C GLN A 161 -5.39 -16.33 1.25
N LEU A 162 -4.27 -16.90 1.70
CA LEU A 162 -2.99 -16.21 1.68
C LEU A 162 -2.39 -16.27 0.26
N PRO A 163 -1.72 -15.22 -0.22
CA PRO A 163 -1.15 -15.20 -1.56
C PRO A 163 -0.04 -16.24 -1.71
N LYS A 164 0.07 -16.87 -2.88
CA LYS A 164 1.14 -17.83 -3.17
C LYS A 164 2.46 -17.12 -3.45
N ALA A 165 3.31 -16.94 -2.45
CA ALA A 165 4.53 -16.16 -2.63
C ALA A 165 5.72 -16.68 -1.82
N LYS A 166 6.86 -16.01 -2.01
CA LYS A 166 8.00 -16.07 -1.10
C LYS A 166 8.14 -14.73 -0.37
N ALA A 167 7.98 -14.73 0.95
CA ALA A 167 8.09 -13.55 1.81
C ALA A 167 8.43 -13.97 3.24
N ASP A 168 8.70 -13.04 4.13
CA ASP A 168 8.71 -13.33 5.56
C ASP A 168 7.28 -13.60 6.07
N LEU A 169 7.14 -14.51 7.02
CA LEU A 169 5.86 -14.84 7.67
C LEU A 169 5.94 -14.42 9.14
N VAL A 170 5.02 -13.56 9.55
CA VAL A 170 4.92 -13.09 10.95
C VAL A 170 3.64 -13.64 11.56
N ILE A 171 3.76 -14.22 12.74
CA ILE A 171 2.63 -14.76 13.49
C ILE A 171 2.67 -14.19 14.90
N PHE A 172 1.60 -13.51 15.28
CA PHE A 172 1.33 -13.15 16.67
C PHE A 172 0.39 -14.15 17.29
N VAL A 173 0.64 -14.46 18.56
CA VAL A 173 -0.33 -15.12 19.43
C VAL A 173 -0.96 -14.04 20.30
N GLY A 174 -2.27 -13.88 20.22
CA GLY A 174 -2.97 -12.71 20.71
C GLY A 174 -3.04 -11.60 19.66
N ALA A 175 -3.81 -10.56 19.96
CA ALA A 175 -4.10 -9.49 19.01
C ALA A 175 -3.76 -8.11 19.61
N PRO A 176 -3.19 -7.18 18.81
CA PRO A 176 -2.78 -5.86 19.30
C PRO A 176 -3.95 -4.99 19.78
N TRP A 177 -5.18 -5.26 19.34
CA TRP A 177 -6.39 -4.57 19.80
C TRP A 177 -7.10 -5.26 20.98
N SER A 178 -6.63 -6.43 21.43
CA SER A 178 -7.22 -7.12 22.56
C SER A 178 -6.67 -6.61 23.89
N GLU A 179 -7.46 -6.69 24.97
CA GLU A 179 -7.00 -6.32 26.32
C GLU A 179 -5.79 -7.15 26.79
N SER A 180 -5.68 -8.39 26.31
CA SER A 180 -4.54 -9.28 26.59
C SER A 180 -3.31 -8.98 25.74
N GLY A 181 -3.45 -8.17 24.69
CA GLY A 181 -2.38 -7.80 23.77
C GLY A 181 -1.77 -8.99 23.02
N ILE A 182 -0.53 -8.79 22.58
CA ILE A 182 0.29 -9.82 21.93
C ILE A 182 1.11 -10.53 23.02
N GLU A 183 0.98 -11.86 23.09
CA GLU A 183 1.68 -12.69 24.09
C GLU A 183 2.99 -13.27 23.54
N LYS A 184 2.98 -13.67 22.26
CA LYS A 184 4.12 -14.27 21.57
C LYS A 184 4.21 -13.80 20.13
N VAL A 185 5.42 -13.82 19.59
CA VAL A 185 5.75 -13.51 18.21
C VAL A 185 6.62 -14.64 17.65
N ALA A 186 6.29 -15.10 16.44
CA ALA A 186 7.17 -15.88 15.59
C ALA A 186 7.41 -15.12 14.28
N ILE A 187 8.65 -15.15 13.79
CA ILE A 187 9.01 -14.68 12.46
C ILE A 187 9.73 -15.81 11.74
N ILE A 188 9.13 -16.31 10.66
CA ILE A 188 9.73 -17.33 9.79
C ILE A 188 10.23 -16.61 8.54
N ARG A 189 11.56 -16.57 8.39
CA ARG A 189 12.22 -15.86 7.29
C ARG A 189 12.13 -16.64 5.98
N ASP A 190 12.08 -15.92 4.87
CA ASP A 190 12.13 -16.49 3.52
C ASP A 190 11.06 -17.60 3.29
N PHE A 191 9.91 -17.49 3.93
CA PHE A 191 8.84 -18.47 3.86
C PHE A 191 8.24 -18.55 2.45
N VAL A 192 8.11 -19.77 1.94
CA VAL A 192 7.48 -20.05 0.65
C VAL A 192 6.12 -20.70 0.88
N LEU A 193 5.08 -20.09 0.33
CA LEU A 193 3.74 -20.62 0.22
C LEU A 193 3.39 -20.73 -1.26
N ASP A 194 3.52 -21.91 -1.85
CA ASP A 194 3.26 -22.18 -3.28
C ASP A 194 2.02 -23.05 -3.50
N ALA A 195 1.56 -23.73 -2.45
CA ALA A 195 0.33 -24.50 -2.36
C ALA A 195 -0.16 -24.51 -0.90
N ASP A 196 -1.31 -25.14 -0.64
CA ASP A 196 -1.76 -25.40 0.72
C ASP A 196 -0.65 -26.08 1.52
N LYS A 197 -0.34 -25.51 2.68
CA LYS A 197 0.85 -25.87 3.45
C LYS A 197 0.54 -25.95 4.92
N GLU A 198 1.23 -26.87 5.58
CA GLU A 198 1.18 -27.04 7.02
C GLU A 198 2.55 -26.73 7.63
N ILE A 199 2.54 -26.02 8.75
CA ILE A 199 3.72 -25.72 9.56
C ILE A 199 3.49 -26.13 11.01
N PHE A 200 4.58 -26.35 11.74
CA PHE A 200 4.58 -26.67 13.15
C PHE A 200 5.41 -25.63 13.89
N LEU A 201 4.77 -24.83 14.74
CA LEU A 201 5.47 -23.93 15.64
C LEU A 201 5.85 -24.67 16.91
N THR A 202 7.09 -24.47 17.35
CA THR A 202 7.57 -24.94 18.65
C THR A 202 7.61 -23.78 19.64
N GLU A 203 7.62 -24.08 20.93
CA GLU A 203 7.81 -23.05 21.98
C GLU A 203 9.08 -22.23 21.78
N GLU A 204 10.14 -22.84 21.22
CA GLU A 204 11.38 -22.13 20.95
C GLU A 204 11.21 -21.06 19.86
N MET A 205 10.33 -21.26 18.88
CA MET A 205 10.06 -20.28 17.82
C MET A 205 9.25 -19.08 18.34
N LEU A 206 8.51 -19.26 19.43
CA LEU A 206 7.61 -18.26 20.01
C LEU A 206 8.34 -17.39 21.04
N LYS A 207 8.73 -16.18 20.65
CA LYS A 207 9.39 -15.22 21.53
C LYS A 207 8.39 -14.28 22.18
N ALA A 208 8.62 -13.92 23.43
CA ALA A 208 7.86 -12.83 24.05
C ALA A 208 8.18 -11.50 23.31
N PRO A 209 7.19 -10.62 23.10
CA PRO A 209 7.47 -9.29 22.60
C PRO A 209 8.33 -8.51 23.60
N GLU A 210 9.19 -7.62 23.11
CA GLU A 210 9.92 -6.70 23.97
C GLU A 210 9.10 -5.44 24.19
N SER A 211 8.98 -4.99 25.43
CA SER A 211 8.32 -3.72 25.75
C SER A 211 9.04 -2.54 25.10
N ALA A 212 8.26 -1.55 24.71
CA ALA A 212 8.75 -0.32 24.11
C ALA A 212 8.06 0.91 24.69
N THR A 213 8.75 2.04 24.68
CA THR A 213 8.19 3.32 25.09
C THR A 213 7.10 3.74 24.11
N LYS A 214 5.93 4.09 24.64
CA LYS A 214 4.84 4.69 23.86
C LYS A 214 5.12 6.17 23.62
N PHE A 215 4.75 6.63 22.44
CA PHE A 215 4.83 8.03 22.05
C PHE A 215 3.41 8.59 21.90
N ASP A 216 3.18 9.78 22.42
CA ASP A 216 1.90 10.46 22.25
C ASP A 216 1.68 10.80 20.77
N ASP A 217 0.47 10.56 20.28
CA ASP A 217 0.02 10.85 18.90
C ASP A 217 0.82 10.18 17.76
N ILE A 218 1.66 9.19 18.08
CA ILE A 218 2.52 8.51 17.12
C ILE A 218 2.20 7.02 17.10
N SER A 219 1.74 6.53 15.95
CA SER A 219 1.60 5.09 15.70
C SER A 219 2.95 4.47 15.39
N VAL A 220 3.11 3.21 15.80
CA VAL A 220 4.28 2.41 15.45
C VAL A 220 3.82 1.16 14.76
N GLU A 221 4.41 0.87 13.61
CA GLU A 221 4.14 -0.30 12.81
C GLU A 221 5.47 -1.01 12.50
N TRP A 222 5.40 -2.31 12.21
CA TRP A 222 6.57 -3.07 11.80
C TRP A 222 6.49 -3.42 10.32
N LEU A 223 7.64 -3.33 9.65
CA LEU A 223 7.87 -3.88 8.32
C LEU A 223 8.97 -4.92 8.43
N ILE A 224 8.61 -6.20 8.27
CA ILE A 224 9.51 -7.32 8.48
C ILE A 224 10.10 -7.76 7.14
N GLY A 225 11.42 -7.78 7.06
CA GLY A 225 12.18 -8.16 5.86
C GLY A 225 11.93 -7.32 4.61
N GLY A 226 11.12 -6.26 4.69
CA GLY A 226 10.62 -5.52 3.52
C GLY A 226 9.63 -6.28 2.65
N THR A 227 9.09 -7.40 3.13
CA THR A 227 8.25 -8.31 2.33
C THR A 227 6.87 -8.57 2.92
N THR A 228 6.62 -8.14 4.16
CA THR A 228 5.32 -8.31 4.83
C THR A 228 4.46 -7.07 4.74
N GLU A 229 3.16 -7.26 4.97
CA GLU A 229 2.20 -6.23 5.24
C GLU A 229 2.66 -5.49 6.50
N ILE A 230 2.42 -4.19 6.50
CA ILE A 230 2.71 -3.34 7.63
C ILE A 230 1.60 -3.54 8.65
N PHE A 231 1.95 -3.73 9.91
CA PHE A 231 0.97 -3.91 10.97
C PHE A 231 1.32 -3.06 12.19
N GLY A 232 0.30 -2.39 12.72
CA GLY A 232 0.41 -1.57 13.90
C GLY A 232 0.60 -2.41 15.16
N VAL A 233 1.44 -1.92 16.06
CA VAL A 233 1.65 -2.48 17.39
C VAL A 233 1.54 -1.38 18.44
N ASP A 234 1.14 -1.73 19.66
CA ASP A 234 1.14 -0.81 20.80
C ASP A 234 2.19 -1.25 21.83
N SER A 235 3.07 -0.32 22.20
CA SER A 235 3.98 -0.46 23.34
C SER A 235 4.93 -1.67 23.28
N ILE A 236 5.19 -2.21 22.09
CA ILE A 236 6.12 -3.31 21.84
C ILE A 236 7.03 -3.04 20.64
N LYS A 237 8.20 -3.68 20.63
CA LYS A 237 9.17 -3.65 19.54
C LYS A 237 9.57 -5.06 19.11
N ILE A 238 10.17 -5.18 17.92
CA ILE A 238 10.59 -6.46 17.36
C ILE A 238 11.58 -7.11 18.34
N PRO A 239 11.34 -8.35 18.80
CA PRO A 239 12.27 -9.03 19.70
C PRO A 239 13.68 -9.05 19.12
N THR A 240 14.68 -8.69 19.92
CA THR A 240 16.09 -8.61 19.49
C THR A 240 16.57 -9.95 18.94
N ALA A 241 16.09 -11.06 19.49
CA ALA A 241 16.40 -12.41 19.03
C ALA A 241 15.80 -12.76 17.65
N LEU A 242 14.78 -12.01 17.18
CA LEU A 242 14.13 -12.21 15.90
C LEU A 242 14.50 -11.13 14.87
N LYS A 243 14.97 -9.96 15.32
CA LYS A 243 15.24 -8.80 14.47
C LYS A 243 16.37 -9.06 13.47
N SER A 244 16.18 -8.55 12.25
CA SER A 244 17.18 -8.50 11.17
C SER A 244 17.47 -7.06 10.73
N ASP A 245 18.52 -6.89 9.93
CA ASP A 245 18.92 -5.59 9.33
C ASP A 245 17.94 -5.09 8.27
N ASN A 246 17.07 -5.97 7.76
CA ASN A 246 16.03 -5.65 6.78
C ASN A 246 14.70 -5.27 7.43
N ASP A 247 14.59 -5.39 8.76
CA ASP A 247 13.37 -5.01 9.48
C ASP A 247 13.38 -3.52 9.82
N LEU A 248 12.25 -2.87 9.58
CA LEU A 248 12.05 -1.45 9.83
C LEU A 248 10.90 -1.24 10.81
N TYR A 249 11.05 -0.21 11.64
CA TYR A 249 9.97 0.43 12.34
C TYR A 249 9.43 1.54 11.45
N ILE A 250 8.11 1.62 11.39
CA ILE A 250 7.39 2.64 10.66
C ILE A 250 6.69 3.49 11.70
N LEU A 251 7.10 4.73 11.82
CA LEU A 251 6.56 5.67 12.79
C LEU A 251 5.60 6.56 12.03
N GLY A 252 4.36 6.69 12.49
CA GLY A 252 3.32 7.44 11.83
C GLY A 252 2.76 8.56 12.72
N PHE A 253 2.60 9.76 12.18
CA PHE A 253 1.81 10.83 12.78
C PHE A 253 0.63 11.14 11.87
N ALA A 254 -0.59 11.15 12.42
CA ALA A 254 -1.80 11.48 11.68
C ALA A 254 -2.57 12.62 12.36
N ASP A 255 -2.76 13.72 11.63
CA ASP A 255 -3.68 14.80 11.98
C ASP A 255 -4.88 14.74 11.04
N TRP A 256 -5.90 13.98 11.44
CA TRP A 256 -7.12 13.77 10.67
C TRP A 256 -7.93 15.06 10.47
N ASN A 257 -7.90 15.98 11.44
CA ASN A 257 -8.61 17.27 11.33
C ASN A 257 -8.06 18.10 10.19
N ARG A 258 -6.76 17.98 9.93
CA ARG A 258 -6.12 18.64 8.80
C ARG A 258 -6.00 17.69 7.59
N GLY A 259 -6.20 16.38 7.73
CA GLY A 259 -5.98 15.39 6.68
C GLY A 259 -4.49 15.25 6.33
N PHE A 260 -3.61 15.23 7.33
CA PHE A 260 -2.16 15.05 7.17
C PHE A 260 -1.72 13.71 7.77
N ILE A 261 -0.92 12.95 7.02
CA ILE A 261 -0.24 11.77 7.54
C ILE A 261 1.23 11.92 7.17
N TYR A 262 2.11 11.67 8.13
CA TYR A 262 3.54 11.58 7.92
C TYR A 262 4.08 10.27 8.48
N THR A 263 4.98 9.64 7.73
CA THR A 263 5.55 8.35 8.08
C THR A 263 7.06 8.37 7.91
N GLU A 264 7.79 7.88 8.91
CA GLU A 264 9.25 7.72 8.86
C GLU A 264 9.65 6.28 9.11
N TYR A 265 10.59 5.79 8.31
CA TYR A 265 11.11 4.43 8.39
C TYR A 265 12.45 4.45 9.13
N GLN A 266 12.56 3.68 10.20
CA GLN A 266 13.76 3.59 11.02
C GLN A 266 14.20 2.15 11.25
N LYS A 267 15.50 1.87 11.14
CA LYS A 267 16.05 0.54 11.48
C LYS A 267 15.97 0.24 12.98
N ASN A 268 16.17 1.25 13.80
CA ASN A 268 16.23 1.15 15.26
C ASN A 268 14.98 1.74 15.87
N TYR A 269 14.53 1.19 17.00
CA TYR A 269 13.45 1.80 17.75
C TYR A 269 13.96 3.10 18.38
N PRO A 270 13.25 4.23 18.21
CA PRO A 270 13.73 5.51 18.69
C PRO A 270 13.76 5.59 20.22
N THR A 271 14.77 6.26 20.77
CA THR A 271 14.90 6.50 22.23
C THR A 271 14.30 7.83 22.67
N THR A 272 13.88 8.66 21.71
CA THR A 272 13.24 9.97 21.92
C THR A 272 12.03 10.08 21.01
N THR A 273 11.15 11.05 21.23
CA THR A 273 9.99 11.27 20.35
C THR A 273 10.44 11.44 18.89
N PRO A 274 9.95 10.59 17.97
CA PRO A 274 10.23 10.76 16.54
C PRO A 274 9.59 12.06 16.02
N PHE A 275 10.05 12.55 14.87
CA PHE A 275 9.59 13.82 14.27
C PHE A 275 9.94 15.11 15.02
N ALA A 276 10.73 15.07 16.10
CA ALA A 276 11.22 16.27 16.78
C ALA A 276 12.40 16.96 16.05
N THR A 277 12.60 16.67 14.75
CA THR A 277 13.72 17.21 13.96
C THR A 277 13.30 18.45 13.18
N SER A 278 14.26 19.32 12.88
CA SER A 278 14.02 20.60 12.18
C SER A 278 13.51 20.45 10.73
N SER A 279 13.54 19.24 10.17
CA SER A 279 13.08 18.96 8.80
C SER A 279 11.57 18.77 8.69
N ILE A 280 10.89 18.30 9.74
CA ILE A 280 9.47 17.93 9.71
C ILE A 280 8.85 18.26 11.06
N ASN A 281 8.13 19.39 11.11
CA ASN A 281 7.34 19.79 12.27
C ASN A 281 5.86 19.90 11.85
N PRO A 282 4.98 18.99 12.30
CA PRO A 282 3.56 19.04 11.97
C PRO A 282 2.88 20.36 12.38
N ALA A 283 3.41 21.07 13.38
CA ALA A 283 2.89 22.39 13.77
C ALA A 283 3.07 23.46 12.67
N ASN A 284 4.00 23.26 11.73
CA ASN A 284 4.30 24.18 10.63
C ASN A 284 3.66 23.78 9.30
N LEU A 285 2.66 22.89 9.30
CA LEU A 285 1.92 22.49 8.10
C LEU A 285 1.28 23.70 7.40
N PRO A 286 1.37 23.81 6.06
CA PRO A 286 0.66 24.87 5.33
C PRO A 286 -0.87 24.69 5.47
N GLU A 287 -1.59 25.80 5.59
CA GLU A 287 -3.06 25.82 5.77
C GLU A 287 -3.80 25.25 4.55
N THR A 288 -3.24 25.38 3.33
CA THR A 288 -3.82 24.81 2.10
C THR A 288 -2.83 23.87 1.40
N ARG A 289 -3.08 22.56 1.53
CA ARG A 289 -2.23 21.50 0.93
C ARG A 289 -2.68 21.01 -0.41
N VAL A 290 -3.99 20.98 -0.63
CA VAL A 290 -4.60 20.61 -1.90
C VAL A 290 -5.66 21.65 -2.21
N SER A 291 -5.66 22.18 -3.42
CA SER A 291 -6.76 22.98 -3.94
C SER A 291 -7.24 22.40 -5.25
N THR A 292 -8.54 22.49 -5.50
CA THR A 292 -9.15 22.00 -6.72
C THR A 292 -9.85 23.14 -7.44
N SER A 293 -9.72 23.19 -8.77
CA SER A 293 -10.51 24.06 -9.62
C SER A 293 -10.98 23.30 -10.86
N VAL A 294 -11.95 23.86 -11.57
CA VAL A 294 -12.41 23.31 -12.86
C VAL A 294 -11.97 24.26 -13.97
N GLU A 295 -11.20 23.77 -14.92
CA GLU A 295 -10.73 24.53 -16.09
C GLU A 295 -11.19 23.82 -17.37
N THR A 296 -12.09 24.46 -18.14
CA THR A 296 -12.56 23.95 -19.45
C THR A 296 -12.99 22.47 -19.39
N SER A 297 -13.82 22.14 -18.39
CA SER A 297 -14.28 20.77 -18.09
C SER A 297 -13.23 19.78 -17.57
N ASN A 298 -12.01 20.23 -17.20
CA ASN A 298 -11.03 19.39 -16.52
C ASN A 298 -10.97 19.73 -15.03
N LEU A 299 -10.77 18.72 -14.19
CA LEU A 299 -10.42 18.92 -12.80
C LEU A 299 -8.93 19.25 -12.72
N LYS A 300 -8.61 20.44 -12.23
CA LYS A 300 -7.26 20.84 -11.86
C LYS A 300 -7.10 20.64 -10.36
N ILE A 301 -6.02 20.00 -9.98
CA ILE A 301 -5.65 19.81 -8.59
C ILE A 301 -4.26 20.42 -8.44
N THR A 302 -4.12 21.32 -7.47
CA THR A 302 -2.86 21.93 -7.10
C THR A 302 -2.45 21.39 -5.75
N ILE A 303 -1.24 20.86 -5.65
CA ILE A 303 -0.69 20.37 -4.40
C ILE A 303 0.42 21.32 -3.94
N THR A 304 0.33 21.77 -2.70
CA THR A 304 1.37 22.56 -2.04
C THR A 304 2.28 21.61 -1.28
N PRO A 305 3.57 21.48 -1.67
CA PRO A 305 4.52 20.66 -0.94
C PRO A 305 4.59 21.02 0.55
N TYR A 306 4.62 20.01 1.41
CA TYR A 306 4.75 20.19 2.85
C TYR A 306 6.05 20.91 3.25
N ASN A 307 7.17 20.51 2.65
CA ASN A 307 8.45 21.16 2.84
C ASN A 307 9.22 21.19 1.50
N PRO A 308 9.33 22.35 0.83
CA PRO A 308 10.06 22.45 -0.45
C PRO A 308 11.58 22.24 -0.28
N ASN A 309 12.10 22.26 0.96
CA ASN A 309 13.52 22.05 1.26
C ASN A 309 13.83 20.62 1.73
N MET A 310 12.90 19.67 1.56
CA MET A 310 13.15 18.27 1.84
C MET A 310 14.22 17.76 0.85
N THR A 311 15.33 17.23 1.37
CA THR A 311 16.47 16.76 0.57
C THR A 311 16.82 15.32 0.95
N GLY A 312 17.53 14.61 0.06
CA GLY A 312 17.95 13.22 0.31
C GLY A 312 16.92 12.15 -0.07
N LEU A 313 15.78 12.55 -0.66
CA LEU A 313 14.82 11.63 -1.27
C LEU A 313 15.07 11.56 -2.77
N GLU A 314 15.10 10.36 -3.33
CA GLU A 314 15.22 10.13 -4.78
C GLU A 314 13.93 10.55 -5.51
N THR A 315 12.78 10.41 -4.84
CA THR A 315 11.44 10.54 -5.45
C THR A 315 10.42 11.02 -4.40
N ILE A 316 9.62 12.07 -4.68
CA ILE A 316 8.57 12.60 -3.77
C ILE A 316 7.15 12.41 -4.32
N LEU A 317 6.43 11.42 -3.77
CA LEU A 317 5.03 11.04 -4.04
C LEU A 317 3.97 11.84 -3.28
N TYR A 318 3.17 12.59 -4.02
CA TYR A 318 1.88 13.10 -3.56
C TYR A 318 0.77 12.19 -4.06
N THR A 319 -0.15 11.80 -3.19
CA THR A 319 -1.30 10.99 -3.58
C THR A 319 -2.59 11.74 -3.28
N THR A 320 -3.53 11.74 -4.21
CA THR A 320 -4.88 12.26 -3.98
C THR A 320 -5.93 11.23 -4.39
N ILE A 321 -7.01 11.16 -3.61
CA ILE A 321 -8.14 10.27 -3.82
C ILE A 321 -9.37 11.15 -4.09
N PHE A 322 -10.06 10.87 -5.18
CA PHE A 322 -11.31 11.56 -5.54
C PHE A 322 -12.23 10.59 -6.27
N GLY A 323 -13.52 10.90 -6.34
CA GLY A 323 -14.46 9.97 -6.95
C GLY A 323 -15.90 10.40 -6.86
N TYR A 324 -16.75 9.59 -7.48
CA TYR A 324 -18.18 9.67 -7.31
C TYR A 324 -18.58 8.69 -6.22
N TYR A 325 -19.28 9.18 -5.19
CA TYR A 325 -19.87 8.35 -4.16
C TYR A 325 -21.39 8.43 -4.25
N ASP A 326 -22.06 7.31 -4.02
CA ASP A 326 -23.52 7.19 -4.06
C ASP A 326 -24.14 7.12 -2.66
N SER A 327 -23.34 6.81 -1.65
CA SER A 327 -23.73 6.84 -0.23
C SER A 327 -22.59 7.26 0.69
N VAL A 328 -22.93 7.47 1.96
CA VAL A 328 -22.00 7.71 3.07
C VAL A 328 -22.34 6.70 4.15
N ASP A 329 -21.33 6.02 4.69
CA ASP A 329 -21.50 4.99 5.72
C ASP A 329 -21.92 5.59 7.08
N SER A 330 -22.18 4.71 8.06
CA SER A 330 -22.56 5.14 9.42
C SER A 330 -21.49 5.93 10.18
N TYR A 331 -20.25 5.93 9.69
CA TYR A 331 -19.10 6.63 10.25
C TYR A 331 -18.81 7.96 9.53
N GLY A 332 -19.57 8.29 8.48
CA GLY A 332 -19.39 9.51 7.70
C GLY A 332 -18.40 9.37 6.53
N ASN A 333 -17.99 8.15 6.18
CA ASN A 333 -17.07 7.90 5.07
C ASN A 333 -17.84 7.75 3.74
N PRO A 334 -17.37 8.34 2.63
CA PRO A 334 -17.98 8.16 1.33
C PRO A 334 -17.81 6.72 0.80
N GLU A 335 -18.89 6.13 0.32
CA GLU A 335 -18.90 4.86 -0.40
C GLU A 335 -18.81 5.15 -1.91
N PHE A 336 -17.62 4.96 -2.49
CA PHE A 336 -17.35 5.31 -3.87
C PHE A 336 -17.93 4.27 -4.87
N ASP A 337 -18.67 4.71 -5.89
CA ASP A 337 -18.98 3.90 -7.08
C ASP A 337 -17.74 3.79 -7.98
N VAL A 338 -17.04 4.92 -8.17
CA VAL A 338 -15.76 4.97 -8.87
C VAL A 338 -14.76 5.78 -8.07
N GLN A 339 -13.64 5.14 -7.73
CA GLN A 339 -12.53 5.74 -7.03
C GLN A 339 -11.39 6.04 -8.03
N TYR A 340 -10.92 7.29 -8.02
CA TYR A 340 -9.73 7.71 -8.75
C TYR A 340 -8.61 7.94 -7.77
N LEU A 341 -7.47 7.28 -8.00
CA LEU A 341 -6.23 7.51 -7.28
C LEU A 341 -5.26 8.19 -8.23
N ALA A 342 -4.62 9.25 -7.76
CA ALA A 342 -3.67 10.02 -8.54
C ALA A 342 -2.38 10.19 -7.76
N TYR A 343 -1.31 9.61 -8.29
CA TYR A 343 0.06 9.73 -7.78
C TYR A 343 0.77 10.84 -8.55
N ILE A 344 1.37 11.83 -7.86
CA ILE A 344 2.04 13.03 -8.40
C ILE A 344 3.44 13.25 -7.86
N SER A 345 4.34 13.82 -8.66
CA SER A 345 5.71 14.18 -8.28
C SER A 345 5.87 15.64 -8.25
N SER A 346 6.86 16.01 -7.45
CA SER A 346 7.55 17.29 -7.48
C SER A 346 8.04 17.71 -8.87
#